data_AF-A0A8C3GW11-F1
#
_entry.id   AF-A0A8C3GW11-F1
#
_cell.length_a   1.000
_cell.length_b   1.000
_cell.length_c   1.000
_cell.angle_alpha   90.00
_cell.angle_beta   90.00
_cell.angle_gamma   90.00
#
_symmetry.space_group_name_H-M   'P 1'
#
loop_
_entity.id
_entity.type
_entity.pdbx_description
1 polymer ?
#
loop_
_entity_poly.entity_id
_entity_poly.type
_entity_poly.pdbx_seq_one_letter_code
_entity_poly.pdbx_strand_id
1 'polypeptide(L)'
;METSHEFSDQDSLQRNGQHYSGGVKPKFNVNRVAMAQVVSYNLSEGGQWEGAPWRPFPHSHYSPLNVTVNGTPCILFWAKRITIRFENHTQLDLTEKTFGVRATVDLGDSNCSEDSAILSLKFGDIGNLKGLVIRLLLTTSYYQLSVQNWFSLHRLQLLYNHSVQATFNATGIHAPASYSFHCEHVSSLQRYHALLVPSSANDLSQLWEVTFIDFQIQGFNVQEGHFAYARDCASFFSPAILMGLVMSLVLLLVLAYALHMLIHLKSLDRHYECKASPAYFAQMKDNDMGDEKEPLRSSGSESYELRNQQFSKIYI
;
A
#
# COMPACT_ATOMS: atom_id res chain seq x y z
N MET A 1 66.13 -10.71 -40.49
CA MET A 1 66.05 -12.12 -40.88
C MET A 1 64.85 -12.68 -40.16
N GLU A 2 63.71 -12.66 -40.85
CA GLU A 2 63.14 -13.85 -41.55
C GLU A 2 62.27 -14.63 -40.55
N THR A 3 61.01 -14.98 -40.78
CA THR A 3 60.10 -14.83 -41.92
C THR A 3 58.70 -15.27 -41.45
N SER A 4 57.69 -14.75 -42.14
CA SER A 4 56.30 -15.18 -42.23
C SER A 4 56.12 -16.66 -42.59
N HIS A 5 54.95 -17.24 -42.30
CA HIS A 5 54.19 -18.05 -43.26
C HIS A 5 52.72 -18.29 -42.81
N GLU A 6 51.80 -17.77 -43.63
CA GLU A 6 50.42 -18.26 -43.85
C GLU A 6 50.42 -19.63 -44.52
N PHE A 7 49.31 -20.39 -44.37
CA PHE A 7 48.44 -21.03 -45.41
C PHE A 7 47.47 -22.00 -44.69
N SER A 8 46.12 -21.88 -44.73
CA SER A 8 45.14 -22.34 -45.77
C SER A 8 45.47 -23.74 -46.34
N ASP A 9 44.60 -24.65 -46.77
CA ASP A 9 43.17 -24.72 -47.13
C ASP A 9 42.83 -26.24 -47.20
N GLN A 10 41.68 -26.71 -46.70
CA GLN A 10 40.48 -27.03 -47.49
C GLN A 10 40.46 -28.44 -48.14
N ASP A 11 39.53 -29.29 -47.66
CA ASP A 11 38.31 -29.74 -48.36
C ASP A 11 37.96 -31.24 -48.36
N SER A 12 36.64 -31.42 -48.32
CA SER A 12 35.84 -32.35 -49.13
C SER A 12 35.24 -33.63 -48.51
N LEU A 13 33.90 -33.59 -48.42
CA LEU A 13 32.90 -34.50 -49.00
C LEU A 13 31.87 -35.00 -47.95
N GLN A 14 30.56 -35.09 -48.16
CA GLN A 14 29.58 -34.61 -49.14
C GLN A 14 28.22 -35.24 -48.73
N ARG A 15 27.10 -34.62 -49.14
CA ARG A 15 25.76 -35.17 -49.44
C ARG A 15 24.67 -34.76 -48.44
N ASN A 16 23.76 -33.82 -48.70
CA ASN A 16 22.81 -33.46 -49.80
C ASN A 16 21.35 -33.78 -49.45
N GLY A 17 20.48 -32.81 -49.71
CA GLY A 17 19.00 -32.89 -49.80
C GLY A 17 18.31 -31.66 -49.19
N GLN A 18 18.41 -30.45 -49.75
CA GLN A 18 17.50 -29.83 -50.76
C GLN A 18 16.00 -29.97 -50.46
N HIS A 19 15.10 -29.00 -50.68
CA HIS A 19 15.05 -27.55 -50.96
C HIS A 19 13.55 -27.30 -51.24
N TYR A 20 12.94 -26.17 -50.87
CA TYR A 20 12.01 -25.43 -51.74
C TYR A 20 11.77 -24.02 -51.18
N SER A 21 12.05 -23.06 -52.05
CA SER A 21 11.91 -21.61 -51.84
C SER A 21 10.51 -21.12 -52.19
N GLY A 22 10.09 -20.06 -51.52
CA GLY A 22 9.03 -19.17 -51.98
C GLY A 22 9.26 -17.79 -51.36
N GLY A 23 9.89 -16.88 -52.10
CA GLY A 23 10.20 -15.54 -51.63
C GLY A 23 9.07 -14.53 -51.89
N VAL A 24 8.93 -13.56 -50.99
CA VAL A 24 8.40 -12.22 -51.28
C VAL A 24 9.13 -11.23 -50.36
N LYS A 25 9.82 -10.24 -50.93
CA LYS A 25 10.32 -9.05 -50.20
C LYS A 25 9.17 -8.05 -50.02
N PRO A 26 9.17 -7.28 -48.92
CA PRO A 26 8.90 -5.86 -49.06
C PRO A 26 10.00 -5.03 -48.39
N LYS A 27 10.59 -4.12 -49.16
CA LYS A 27 11.22 -2.90 -48.63
C LYS A 27 10.08 -2.01 -48.16
N PHE A 28 9.98 -1.74 -46.86
CA PHE A 28 9.26 -0.57 -46.35
C PHE A 28 10.09 0.08 -45.25
N ASN A 29 10.64 1.24 -45.59
CA ASN A 29 11.28 2.16 -44.66
C ASN A 29 10.14 2.97 -44.01
N VAL A 30 9.90 2.82 -42.71
CA VAL A 30 8.89 3.59 -41.99
C VAL A 30 9.48 4.06 -40.66
N ASN A 31 9.82 5.35 -40.60
CA ASN A 31 9.96 6.08 -39.33
C ASN A 31 8.63 5.92 -38.56
N ARG A 32 8.64 5.23 -37.42
CA ARG A 32 7.46 5.10 -36.56
C ARG A 32 7.59 6.02 -35.35
N VAL A 33 6.85 7.12 -35.44
CA VAL A 33 6.36 7.90 -34.30
C VAL A 33 5.29 7.06 -33.58
N ALA A 34 5.31 7.05 -32.24
CA ALA A 34 4.31 6.36 -31.43
C ALA A 34 2.92 6.98 -31.65
N MET A 35 1.93 6.14 -31.98
CA MET A 35 0.54 6.54 -32.17
C MET A 35 -0.24 6.18 -30.91
N ALA A 36 -0.83 7.17 -30.24
CA ALA A 36 -1.87 6.94 -29.25
C ALA A 36 -3.20 6.66 -29.99
N GLN A 37 -3.83 5.52 -29.73
CA GLN A 37 -5.19 5.22 -30.20
C GLN A 37 -6.16 5.27 -29.02
N VAL A 38 -7.24 6.04 -29.18
CA VAL A 38 -8.37 6.10 -28.25
C VAL A 38 -9.51 5.29 -28.85
N VAL A 39 -9.95 4.24 -28.17
CA VAL A 39 -11.12 3.42 -28.54
C VAL A 39 -12.26 3.80 -27.61
N SER A 40 -13.40 4.22 -28.17
CA SER A 40 -14.65 4.49 -27.46
C SER A 40 -15.61 3.32 -27.61
N TYR A 41 -16.21 2.86 -26.50
CA TYR A 41 -17.32 1.90 -26.53
C TYR A 41 -18.59 2.55 -25.94
N ASN A 42 -19.73 2.31 -26.59
CA ASN A 42 -21.06 2.64 -26.07
C ASN A 42 -21.66 1.35 -25.49
N LEU A 43 -22.08 1.38 -24.22
CA LEU A 43 -22.70 0.24 -23.54
C LEU A 43 -24.19 0.52 -23.32
N SER A 44 -25.03 -0.34 -23.88
CA SER A 44 -26.50 -0.33 -23.70
C SER A 44 -26.90 -1.04 -22.40
N GLU A 45 -27.80 -0.42 -21.64
CA GLU A 45 -28.39 -0.95 -20.40
C GLU A 45 -29.35 -2.12 -20.65
N GLY A 46 -29.21 -3.18 -19.85
CA GLY A 46 -30.17 -4.25 -19.68
C GLY A 46 -29.88 -4.96 -18.35
N GLY A 47 -30.70 -4.71 -17.34
CA GLY A 47 -30.45 -5.13 -15.96
C GLY A 47 -30.85 -6.57 -15.64
N GLN A 48 -30.31 -7.09 -14.52
CA GLN A 48 -30.98 -7.86 -13.47
C GLN A 48 -29.93 -8.18 -12.39
N TRP A 49 -30.26 -7.97 -11.12
CA TRP A 49 -29.34 -7.96 -9.98
C TRP A 49 -29.15 -9.36 -9.38
N GLU A 50 -27.90 -9.83 -9.28
CA GLU A 50 -27.45 -10.79 -8.25
C GLU A 50 -25.91 -10.88 -8.19
N GLY A 51 -25.32 -10.61 -7.02
CA GLY A 51 -23.88 -10.75 -6.73
C GLY A 51 -23.05 -9.49 -7.01
N ALA A 52 -22.84 -8.65 -5.99
CA ALA A 52 -22.18 -7.34 -6.09
C ALA A 52 -20.84 -7.34 -6.88
N PRO A 53 -20.82 -6.80 -8.11
CA PRO A 53 -19.59 -6.50 -8.82
C PRO A 53 -19.18 -5.05 -8.51
N TRP A 54 -17.88 -4.83 -8.37
CA TRP A 54 -17.16 -3.56 -8.46
C TRP A 54 -18.04 -2.34 -8.81
N ARG A 55 -18.20 -1.41 -7.85
CA ARG A 55 -18.72 -0.09 -8.22
C ARG A 55 -17.70 0.54 -9.17
N PRO A 56 -18.06 0.86 -10.43
CA PRO A 56 -17.24 1.76 -11.21
C PRO A 56 -17.41 3.11 -10.52
N PHE A 57 -16.35 3.63 -9.92
CA PHE A 57 -16.33 5.05 -9.61
C PHE A 57 -16.58 5.81 -10.93
N PRO A 58 -17.52 6.76 -10.98
CA PRO A 58 -17.74 7.56 -12.17
C PRO A 58 -16.59 8.57 -12.28
N HIS A 59 -15.43 8.11 -12.70
CA HIS A 59 -14.29 8.99 -12.96
C HIS A 59 -14.41 9.52 -14.39
N SER A 60 -15.02 10.71 -14.47
CA SER A 60 -14.46 11.87 -15.18
C SER A 60 -13.76 11.56 -16.50
N HIS A 61 -14.48 11.68 -17.63
CA HIS A 61 -14.09 12.07 -19.01
C HIS A 61 -12.69 11.81 -19.62
N TYR A 62 -11.72 11.24 -18.91
CA TYR A 62 -10.31 11.24 -19.26
C TYR A 62 -9.67 9.89 -18.92
N SER A 63 -9.20 9.20 -19.95
CA SER A 63 -8.54 7.90 -19.84
C SER A 63 -7.13 8.04 -19.25
N PRO A 64 -6.63 7.02 -18.53
CA PRO A 64 -5.24 6.99 -18.08
C PRO A 64 -4.27 7.05 -19.27
N LEU A 65 -3.10 7.64 -19.05
CA LEU A 65 -2.01 7.56 -20.02
C LEU A 65 -1.49 6.13 -20.09
N ASN A 66 -1.32 5.65 -21.31
CA ASN A 66 -0.87 4.30 -21.60
C ASN A 66 0.40 4.33 -22.45
N VAL A 67 1.50 3.86 -21.87
CA VAL A 67 2.77 3.66 -22.57
C VAL A 67 2.85 2.20 -23.00
N THR A 68 2.92 1.98 -24.30
CA THR A 68 3.11 0.66 -24.90
C THR A 68 4.52 0.54 -25.49
N VAL A 69 5.18 -0.58 -25.24
CA VAL A 69 6.48 -0.92 -25.83
C VAL A 69 6.29 -2.21 -26.61
N ASN A 70 6.63 -2.18 -27.91
CA ASN A 70 6.43 -3.32 -28.82
C ASN A 70 4.98 -3.85 -28.84
N GLY A 71 4.00 -2.96 -28.68
CA GLY A 71 2.57 -3.32 -28.67
C GLY A 71 2.04 -3.88 -27.35
N THR A 72 2.89 -4.05 -26.34
CA THR A 72 2.49 -4.49 -25.00
C THR A 72 2.41 -3.27 -24.07
N PRO A 73 1.31 -3.06 -23.31
CA PRO A 73 1.23 -1.98 -22.34
C PRO A 73 2.21 -2.24 -21.20
N CYS A 74 2.93 -1.20 -20.80
CA CYS A 74 3.96 -1.31 -19.76
C CYS A 74 3.72 -0.33 -18.62
N ILE A 75 3.33 0.91 -18.90
CA ILE A 75 3.07 1.92 -17.86
C ILE A 75 1.66 2.46 -18.05
N LEU A 76 0.88 2.42 -16.97
CA LEU A 76 -0.34 3.20 -16.84
C LEU A 76 -0.13 4.30 -15.82
N PHE A 77 -0.59 5.50 -16.14
CA PHE A 77 -0.45 6.65 -15.27
C PHE A 77 -1.69 7.54 -15.35
N TRP A 78 -2.19 7.96 -14.18
CA TRP A 78 -3.30 8.88 -14.07
C TRP A 78 -3.13 9.77 -12.84
N ALA A 79 -3.63 10.99 -12.95
CA ALA A 79 -3.77 11.91 -11.83
C ALA A 79 -4.93 12.86 -12.09
N LYS A 80 -5.72 13.16 -11.05
CA LYS A 80 -6.77 14.19 -11.13
C LYS A 80 -6.21 15.59 -11.32
N ARG A 81 -5.04 15.87 -10.74
CA ARG A 81 -4.35 17.15 -10.94
C ARG A 81 -2.84 17.00 -10.93
N ILE A 82 -2.17 17.67 -11.87
CA ILE A 82 -0.71 17.78 -11.93
C ILE A 82 -0.35 19.26 -11.86
N THR A 83 0.32 19.67 -10.79
CA THR A 83 0.78 21.05 -10.64
C THR A 83 2.25 21.12 -10.32
N ILE A 84 2.91 22.12 -10.91
CA ILE A 84 4.27 22.48 -10.57
C ILE A 84 4.35 23.96 -10.21
N ARG A 85 5.25 24.31 -9.32
CA ARG A 85 5.55 25.70 -8.96
C ARG A 85 7.05 25.87 -8.83
N PHE A 86 7.58 26.95 -9.38
CA PHE A 86 8.98 27.32 -9.23
C PHE A 86 9.09 28.53 -8.32
N GLU A 87 9.68 28.35 -7.14
CA GLU A 87 9.89 29.38 -6.14
C GLU A 87 8.57 30.13 -5.84
N ASN A 88 8.56 31.45 -6.01
CA ASN A 88 7.38 32.30 -5.81
C ASN A 88 6.65 32.65 -7.11
N HIS A 89 6.89 31.92 -8.20
CA HIS A 89 6.14 32.07 -9.43
C HIS A 89 4.73 31.49 -9.29
N THR A 90 3.88 31.81 -10.28
CA THR A 90 2.53 31.25 -10.37
C THR A 90 2.58 29.73 -10.49
N GLN A 91 1.66 29.07 -9.79
CA GLN A 91 1.47 27.63 -9.92
C GLN A 91 0.98 27.32 -11.34
N LEU A 92 1.64 26.37 -11.99
CA LEU A 92 1.30 25.91 -13.32
C LEU A 92 0.54 24.59 -13.23
N ASP A 93 -0.65 24.56 -13.82
CA ASP A 93 -1.48 23.35 -13.93
C ASP A 93 -1.24 22.67 -15.29
N LEU A 94 -0.81 21.41 -15.25
CA LEU A 94 -0.47 20.59 -16.40
C LEU A 94 -1.57 19.57 -16.74
N THR A 95 -2.64 19.53 -15.95
CA THR A 95 -3.68 18.49 -16.03
C THR A 95 -4.38 18.45 -17.38
N GLU A 96 -4.90 19.59 -17.84
CA GLU A 96 -5.61 19.68 -19.13
C GLU A 96 -4.69 19.36 -20.32
N LYS A 97 -3.39 19.64 -20.23
CA LYS A 97 -2.41 19.26 -21.27
C LYS A 97 -2.08 17.77 -21.25
N THR A 98 -2.22 17.13 -20.08
CA THR A 98 -1.90 15.70 -19.89
C THR A 98 -3.07 14.81 -20.25
N PHE A 99 -4.26 15.12 -19.73
CA PHE A 99 -5.43 14.25 -19.80
C PHE A 99 -6.62 14.87 -20.55
N GLY A 100 -6.59 16.17 -20.84
CA GLY A 100 -7.72 16.89 -21.43
C GLY A 100 -8.10 16.40 -22.83
N VAL A 101 -9.26 16.85 -23.32
CA VAL A 101 -9.80 16.46 -24.65
C VAL A 101 -8.83 16.80 -25.79
N ARG A 102 -7.99 17.83 -25.59
CA ARG A 102 -6.93 18.25 -26.50
C ARG A 102 -5.55 18.05 -25.85
N ALA A 103 -5.33 16.91 -25.19
CA ALA A 103 -4.04 16.57 -24.61
C ALA A 103 -2.92 16.67 -25.66
N THR A 104 -1.84 17.36 -25.31
CA THR A 104 -0.69 17.60 -26.20
C THR A 104 0.60 17.00 -25.65
N VAL A 105 0.52 16.21 -24.57
CA VAL A 105 1.69 15.60 -23.94
C VAL A 105 2.28 14.53 -24.85
N ASP A 106 3.58 14.64 -25.14
CA ASP A 106 4.32 13.63 -25.88
C ASP A 106 4.96 12.63 -24.92
N LEU A 107 4.71 11.34 -25.17
CA LEU A 107 5.23 10.21 -24.39
C LEU A 107 6.41 9.50 -25.07
N GLY A 108 6.90 9.98 -26.22
CA GLY A 108 7.84 9.25 -27.07
C GLY A 108 9.21 8.92 -26.46
N ASP A 109 9.62 9.62 -25.40
CA ASP A 109 10.83 9.28 -24.62
C ASP A 109 10.57 8.27 -23.49
N SER A 110 9.33 7.80 -23.35
CA SER A 110 8.98 6.76 -22.38
C SER A 110 9.47 5.41 -22.88
N ASN A 111 10.07 4.63 -21.99
CA ASN A 111 10.62 3.33 -22.35
C ASN A 111 10.44 2.33 -21.20
N CYS A 112 10.43 1.05 -21.54
CA CYS A 112 10.40 -0.03 -20.59
C CYS A 112 11.44 -1.09 -20.94
N SER A 113 12.17 -1.47 -19.91
CA SER A 113 13.08 -2.61 -19.90
C SER A 113 12.59 -3.63 -18.87
N GLU A 114 13.30 -4.74 -18.73
CA GLU A 114 12.97 -5.78 -17.76
C GLU A 114 13.02 -5.25 -16.32
N ASP A 115 14.05 -4.48 -15.97
CA ASP A 115 14.28 -4.03 -14.59
C ASP A 115 13.88 -2.56 -14.32
N SER A 116 13.78 -1.75 -15.37
CA SER A 116 13.52 -0.31 -15.24
C SER A 116 12.54 0.20 -16.29
N ALA A 117 11.73 1.18 -15.91
CA ALA A 117 10.80 1.85 -16.80
C ALA A 117 10.85 3.35 -16.58
N ILE A 118 10.71 4.11 -17.66
CA ILE A 118 10.75 5.57 -17.66
C ILE A 118 9.47 6.07 -18.30
N LEU A 119 8.70 6.85 -17.56
CA LEU A 119 7.58 7.62 -18.09
C LEU A 119 8.05 9.07 -18.27
N SER A 120 8.10 9.53 -19.52
CA SER A 120 8.52 10.89 -19.87
C SER A 120 7.34 11.67 -20.42
N LEU A 121 6.83 12.62 -19.64
CA LEU A 121 5.77 13.54 -20.02
C LEU A 121 6.38 14.80 -20.60
N LYS A 122 6.46 14.92 -21.93
CA LYS A 122 6.96 16.13 -22.59
C LYS A 122 5.81 17.07 -22.90
N PHE A 123 5.93 18.30 -22.42
CA PHE A 123 4.90 19.31 -22.62
C PHE A 123 5.26 20.39 -23.65
N GLY A 124 6.52 20.42 -24.09
CA GLY A 124 7.03 21.50 -24.94
C GLY A 124 7.14 22.81 -24.18
N ASP A 125 6.90 23.93 -24.86
CA ASP A 125 6.96 25.25 -24.24
C ASP A 125 5.66 25.57 -23.49
N ILE A 126 5.76 25.83 -22.19
CA ILE A 126 4.62 26.27 -21.37
C ILE A 126 4.99 27.53 -20.59
N GLY A 127 4.31 28.63 -20.92
CA GLY A 127 4.55 29.91 -20.28
C GLY A 127 5.99 30.36 -20.47
N ASN A 128 6.73 30.54 -19.37
CA ASN A 128 8.15 30.88 -19.36
C ASN A 128 9.09 29.65 -19.39
N LEU A 129 8.56 28.43 -19.25
CA LEU A 129 9.34 27.20 -19.23
C LEU A 129 9.43 26.63 -20.65
N LYS A 130 10.63 26.68 -21.23
CA LYS A 130 10.90 26.08 -22.56
C LYS A 130 11.17 24.60 -22.45
N GLY A 131 10.54 23.79 -23.31
CA GLY A 131 10.76 22.34 -23.38
C GLY A 131 10.60 21.63 -22.03
N LEU A 132 9.51 21.90 -21.30
CA LEU A 132 9.24 21.28 -20.01
C LEU A 132 9.00 19.77 -20.16
N VAL A 133 9.68 18.97 -19.34
CA VAL A 133 9.51 17.51 -19.27
C VAL A 133 9.48 17.06 -17.81
N ILE A 134 8.49 16.23 -17.47
CA ILE A 134 8.45 15.49 -16.19
C ILE A 134 8.80 14.03 -16.49
N ARG A 135 9.86 13.52 -15.87
CA ARG A 135 10.29 12.12 -15.99
C ARG A 135 10.08 11.39 -14.67
N LEU A 136 9.37 10.27 -14.72
CA LEU A 136 9.17 9.35 -13.61
C LEU A 136 9.97 8.08 -13.90
N LEU A 137 10.91 7.75 -13.02
CA LEU A 137 11.79 6.58 -13.16
C LEU A 137 11.29 5.50 -12.20
N LEU A 138 10.82 4.39 -12.77
CA LEU A 138 10.36 3.22 -12.06
C LEU A 138 11.42 2.12 -12.13
N THR A 139 11.52 1.33 -11.07
CA THR A 139 12.36 0.14 -10.99
C THR A 139 11.52 -1.04 -10.52
N THR A 140 11.85 -2.25 -10.96
CA THR A 140 11.28 -3.47 -10.39
C THR A 140 12.32 -4.29 -9.67
N SER A 141 11.92 -4.94 -8.59
CA SER A 141 12.77 -5.85 -7.83
C SER A 141 11.97 -7.02 -7.29
N TYR A 142 12.59 -8.19 -7.25
CA TYR A 142 11.99 -9.40 -6.70
C TYR A 142 12.17 -9.46 -5.19
N TYR A 143 11.08 -9.49 -4.44
CA TYR A 143 11.10 -9.64 -2.99
C TYR A 143 10.90 -11.11 -2.60
N GLN A 144 11.96 -11.75 -2.10
CA GLN A 144 11.96 -13.17 -1.74
C GLN A 144 10.88 -13.53 -0.71
N LEU A 145 10.66 -12.69 0.31
CA LEU A 145 9.68 -12.94 1.36
C LEU A 145 8.22 -13.00 0.84
N SER A 146 7.93 -12.22 -0.19
CA SER A 146 6.60 -12.17 -0.82
C SER A 146 6.51 -13.03 -2.07
N VAL A 147 7.63 -13.63 -2.51
CA VAL A 147 7.74 -14.45 -3.73
C VAL A 147 7.15 -13.74 -4.96
N GLN A 148 7.31 -12.41 -5.03
CA GLN A 148 6.73 -11.60 -6.10
C GLN A 148 7.59 -10.38 -6.44
N ASN A 149 7.46 -9.91 -7.68
CA ASN A 149 8.04 -8.65 -8.12
C ASN A 149 7.26 -7.49 -7.54
N TRP A 150 7.99 -6.47 -7.11
CA TRP A 150 7.45 -5.17 -6.74
C TRP A 150 8.02 -4.14 -7.69
N PHE A 151 7.23 -3.12 -7.98
CA PHE A 151 7.76 -1.91 -8.60
C PHE A 151 7.79 -0.79 -7.57
N SER A 152 8.73 0.12 -7.75
CA SER A 152 8.83 1.36 -7.00
C SER A 152 9.05 2.52 -7.96
N LEU A 153 8.46 3.67 -7.65
CA LEU A 153 8.91 4.92 -8.23
C LEU A 153 10.19 5.32 -7.49
N HIS A 154 11.31 5.34 -8.19
CA HIS A 154 12.61 5.63 -7.59
C HIS A 154 12.90 7.13 -7.57
N ARG A 155 12.70 7.79 -8.71
CA ARG A 155 12.97 9.22 -8.88
C ARG A 155 11.95 9.91 -9.76
N LEU A 156 11.74 11.19 -9.47
CA LEU A 156 11.08 12.13 -10.37
C LEU A 156 12.09 13.20 -10.77
N GLN A 157 12.22 13.44 -12.06
CA GLN A 157 13.07 14.50 -12.60
C GLN A 157 12.22 15.53 -13.32
N LEU A 158 12.53 16.79 -13.08
CA LEU A 158 12.00 17.92 -13.83
C LEU A 158 13.09 18.47 -14.73
N LEU A 159 12.79 18.55 -16.02
CA LEU A 159 13.70 19.09 -17.01
C LEU A 159 13.04 20.29 -17.68
N TYR A 160 13.79 21.36 -17.86
CA TYR A 160 13.41 22.48 -18.71
C TYR A 160 14.67 23.00 -19.40
N ASN A 161 14.53 23.56 -20.61
CA ASN A 161 15.64 24.02 -21.43
C ASN A 161 16.72 22.93 -21.67
N HIS A 162 16.28 21.69 -21.90
CA HIS A 162 17.12 20.51 -22.17
C HIS A 162 18.08 20.08 -21.05
N SER A 163 18.00 20.66 -19.85
CA SER A 163 18.77 20.25 -18.69
C SER A 163 17.89 19.78 -17.54
N VAL A 164 18.44 18.92 -16.67
CA VAL A 164 17.79 18.48 -15.44
C VAL A 164 17.89 19.59 -14.41
N GLN A 165 16.75 19.98 -13.86
CA GLN A 165 16.61 21.20 -13.05
C GLN A 165 16.20 20.88 -11.62
N ALA A 166 15.39 19.84 -11.45
CA ALA A 166 15.10 19.26 -10.16
C ALA A 166 15.11 17.73 -10.23
N THR A 167 15.60 17.10 -9.17
CA THR A 167 15.52 15.65 -8.96
C THR A 167 14.98 15.38 -7.56
N PHE A 168 13.88 14.66 -7.49
CA PHE A 168 13.25 14.21 -6.27
C PHE A 168 13.40 12.69 -6.15
N ASN A 169 13.83 12.23 -4.98
CA ASN A 169 13.73 10.83 -4.60
C ASN A 169 12.30 10.57 -4.11
N ALA A 170 11.67 9.56 -4.70
CA ALA A 170 10.35 9.14 -4.29
C ALA A 170 10.46 8.17 -3.12
N THR A 171 9.75 8.46 -2.04
CA THR A 171 9.73 7.64 -0.83
C THR A 171 8.35 7.04 -0.63
N GLY A 172 8.28 5.76 -0.27
CA GLY A 172 7.00 5.09 0.00
C GLY A 172 6.12 4.80 -1.23
N ILE A 173 6.54 5.14 -2.45
CA ILE A 173 5.79 4.88 -3.68
C ILE A 173 6.21 3.54 -4.27
N HIS A 174 5.52 2.47 -3.89
CA HIS A 174 5.81 1.11 -4.32
C HIS A 174 4.56 0.22 -4.22
N ALA A 175 4.46 -0.78 -5.08
CA ALA A 175 3.41 -1.79 -5.02
C ALA A 175 3.89 -3.10 -5.66
N PRO A 176 3.24 -4.23 -5.37
CA PRO A 176 3.45 -5.45 -6.14
C PRO A 176 3.21 -5.19 -7.63
N ALA A 177 3.96 -5.85 -8.53
CA ALA A 177 3.84 -5.65 -9.97
C ALA A 177 2.44 -5.98 -10.51
N SER A 178 1.69 -6.87 -9.85
CA SER A 178 0.30 -7.21 -10.17
C SER A 178 -0.73 -6.18 -9.68
N TYR A 179 -0.31 -5.11 -9.01
CA TYR A 179 -1.17 -4.07 -8.43
C TYR A 179 -0.82 -2.72 -9.05
N SER A 180 -1.71 -1.74 -8.91
CA SER A 180 -1.38 -0.33 -9.12
C SER A 180 -1.09 0.34 -7.78
N PHE A 181 -0.32 1.42 -7.78
CA PHE A 181 -0.14 2.27 -6.60
C PHE A 181 -1.07 3.46 -6.71
N HIS A 182 -1.82 3.75 -5.65
CA HIS A 182 -2.73 4.89 -5.56
C HIS A 182 -2.41 5.74 -4.32
N CYS A 183 -2.52 7.06 -4.46
CA CYS A 183 -2.38 7.97 -3.34
C CYS A 183 -3.11 9.29 -3.59
N GLU A 184 -3.82 9.79 -2.58
CA GLU A 184 -4.53 11.07 -2.68
C GLU A 184 -3.57 12.23 -2.99
N HIS A 185 -2.38 12.23 -2.36
CA HIS A 185 -1.38 13.27 -2.55
C HIS A 185 0.02 12.68 -2.73
N VAL A 186 0.63 12.94 -3.88
CA VAL A 186 2.08 12.74 -4.09
C VAL A 186 2.70 14.11 -4.33
N SER A 187 3.45 14.62 -3.35
CA SER A 187 3.94 15.99 -3.37
C SER A 187 5.33 16.11 -2.75
N SER A 188 6.04 17.19 -3.11
CA SER A 188 7.25 17.61 -2.39
C SER A 188 6.97 18.48 -1.15
N LEU A 189 5.71 18.88 -0.94
CA LEU A 189 5.33 19.73 0.18
C LEU A 189 5.15 18.93 1.48
N GLN A 190 5.69 19.46 2.58
CA GLN A 190 5.60 18.82 3.90
C GLN A 190 4.17 18.64 4.40
N ARG A 191 3.25 19.55 4.07
CA ARG A 191 1.83 19.45 4.43
C ARG A 191 1.14 18.21 3.85
N TYR A 192 1.71 17.62 2.80
CA TYR A 192 1.24 16.41 2.13
C TYR A 192 2.21 15.25 2.34
N HIS A 193 2.88 15.22 3.49
CA HIS A 193 3.82 14.17 3.91
C HIS A 193 5.06 14.01 3.02
N ALA A 194 5.28 14.93 2.06
CA ALA A 194 6.48 15.05 1.23
C ALA A 194 7.02 13.72 0.66
N LEU A 195 6.19 12.93 -0.01
CA LEU A 195 6.62 11.68 -0.67
C LEU A 195 7.72 11.91 -1.73
N LEU A 196 7.84 13.13 -2.27
CA LEU A 196 8.89 13.55 -3.18
C LEU A 196 9.93 14.41 -2.46
N VAL A 197 11.06 13.82 -2.06
CA VAL A 197 12.10 14.52 -1.30
C VAL A 197 13.21 14.98 -2.25
N PRO A 198 13.66 16.26 -2.21
CA PRO A 198 14.81 16.72 -2.98
C PRO A 198 16.03 15.81 -2.79
N SER A 199 16.69 15.39 -3.87
CA SER A 199 17.78 14.40 -3.80
C SER A 199 19.05 14.91 -3.09
N SER A 200 19.25 16.23 -3.03
CA SER A 200 20.39 16.89 -2.40
C SER A 200 19.92 18.17 -1.71
N ALA A 201 20.52 18.49 -0.57
CA ALA A 201 20.20 19.70 0.19
C ALA A 201 20.66 20.99 -0.50
N ASN A 202 21.62 20.89 -1.43
CA ASN A 202 22.18 22.05 -2.16
C ASN A 202 21.66 22.15 -3.61
N ASP A 203 20.75 21.28 -4.02
CA ASP A 203 20.21 21.33 -5.38
C ASP A 203 19.03 22.30 -5.47
N LEU A 204 18.90 22.95 -6.62
CA LEU A 204 17.78 23.82 -6.99
C LEU A 204 16.41 23.13 -6.90
N SER A 205 16.39 21.81 -6.72
CA SER A 205 15.20 20.99 -6.45
C SER A 205 14.35 21.51 -5.29
N GLN A 206 14.92 22.14 -4.27
CA GLN A 206 14.15 22.72 -3.15
C GLN A 206 13.28 23.92 -3.56
N LEU A 207 13.66 24.61 -4.64
CA LEU A 207 12.88 25.71 -5.20
C LEU A 207 11.68 25.20 -6.00
N TRP A 208 11.65 23.92 -6.36
CA TRP A 208 10.58 23.32 -7.12
C TRP A 208 9.59 22.63 -6.21
N GLU A 209 8.32 22.94 -6.43
CA GLU A 209 7.21 22.22 -5.82
C GLU A 209 6.48 21.44 -6.88
N VAL A 210 6.34 20.14 -6.67
CA VAL A 210 5.61 19.24 -7.55
C VAL A 210 4.50 18.61 -6.73
N THR A 211 3.27 18.65 -7.22
CA THR A 211 2.12 18.07 -6.54
C THR A 211 1.19 17.39 -7.53
N PHE A 212 0.98 16.09 -7.30
CA PHE A 212 -0.04 15.27 -7.91
C PHE A 212 -1.18 15.05 -6.92
N ILE A 213 -2.41 15.24 -7.38
CA ILE A 213 -3.63 14.92 -6.63
C ILE A 213 -4.28 13.71 -7.29
N ASP A 214 -4.70 12.75 -6.48
CA ASP A 214 -5.36 11.52 -6.90
C ASP A 214 -4.45 10.71 -7.85
N PHE A 215 -3.23 10.45 -7.40
CA PHE A 215 -2.16 9.86 -8.19
C PHE A 215 -2.34 8.35 -8.27
N GLN A 216 -2.35 7.79 -9.47
CA GLN A 216 -2.34 6.35 -9.69
C GLN A 216 -1.32 5.96 -10.78
N ILE A 217 -0.48 4.97 -10.48
CA ILE A 217 0.54 4.49 -11.42
C ILE A 217 0.71 2.97 -11.32
N GLN A 218 0.99 2.33 -12.46
CA GLN A 218 1.35 0.92 -12.54
C GLN A 218 2.43 0.74 -13.60
N GLY A 219 3.45 -0.03 -13.29
CA GLY A 219 4.56 -0.34 -14.20
C GLY A 219 4.73 -1.84 -14.41
N PHE A 220 5.38 -2.19 -15.53
CA PHE A 220 5.83 -3.53 -15.92
C PHE A 220 4.72 -4.52 -16.28
N ASN A 221 3.86 -4.90 -15.34
CA ASN A 221 2.85 -5.94 -15.53
C ASN A 221 1.45 -5.33 -15.67
N VAL A 222 1.24 -4.59 -16.77
CA VAL A 222 -0.07 -4.03 -17.12
C VAL A 222 -0.82 -5.02 -18.00
N GLN A 223 -2.07 -5.33 -17.65
CA GLN A 223 -2.93 -6.23 -18.41
C GLN A 223 -4.09 -5.44 -19.02
N GLU A 224 -4.38 -5.73 -20.29
CA GLU A 224 -5.56 -5.20 -21.01
C GLU A 224 -5.68 -3.66 -21.05
N GLY A 225 -4.61 -2.92 -20.74
CA GLY A 225 -4.61 -1.45 -20.73
C GLY A 225 -5.42 -0.81 -19.59
N HIS A 226 -5.78 -1.58 -18.55
CA HIS A 226 -6.50 -1.08 -17.37
C HIS A 226 -5.65 -1.22 -16.11
N PHE A 227 -5.90 -0.35 -15.12
CA PHE A 227 -5.25 -0.48 -13.82
C PHE A 227 -5.69 -1.76 -13.12
N ALA A 228 -4.73 -2.47 -12.55
CA ALA A 228 -4.98 -3.53 -11.60
C ALA A 228 -5.39 -2.95 -10.24
N TYR A 229 -5.71 -3.83 -9.28
CA TYR A 229 -6.14 -3.43 -7.95
C TYR A 229 -5.17 -2.43 -7.30
N ALA A 230 -5.74 -1.35 -6.75
CA ALA A 230 -4.96 -0.26 -6.18
C ALA A 230 -4.46 -0.59 -4.77
N ARG A 231 -3.16 -0.38 -4.54
CA ARG A 231 -2.55 -0.30 -3.22
C ARG A 231 -2.45 1.16 -2.83
N ASP A 232 -3.16 1.52 -1.78
CA ASP A 232 -3.13 2.88 -1.26
C ASP A 232 -1.85 3.18 -0.47
N CYS A 233 -1.41 4.43 -0.52
CA CYS A 233 -0.26 4.93 0.25
C CYS A 233 -0.52 5.03 1.76
N ALA A 234 -1.79 5.01 2.18
CA ALA A 234 -2.19 5.00 3.57
C ALA A 234 -2.60 3.58 4.00
N SER A 235 -2.16 3.18 5.19
CA SER A 235 -2.69 1.99 5.84
C SER A 235 -4.10 2.25 6.36
N PHE A 236 -4.96 1.23 6.37
CA PHE A 236 -6.32 1.31 6.92
C PHE A 236 -6.37 1.89 8.35
N PHE A 237 -5.34 1.61 9.16
CA PHE A 237 -5.16 2.21 10.47
C PHE A 237 -3.75 2.76 10.62
N SER A 238 -3.65 3.95 11.19
CA SER A 238 -2.36 4.48 11.62
C SER A 238 -1.82 3.67 12.81
N PRO A 239 -0.50 3.62 13.01
CA PRO A 239 0.09 2.98 14.18
C PRO A 239 -0.52 3.50 15.50
N ALA A 240 -0.81 4.80 15.58
CA ALA A 240 -1.43 5.41 16.76
C ALA A 240 -2.86 4.88 17.01
N ILE A 241 -3.68 4.78 15.98
CA ILE A 241 -5.05 4.22 16.11
C ILE A 241 -4.97 2.75 16.52
N LEU A 242 -4.06 1.97 15.93
CA LEU A 242 -3.91 0.56 16.26
C LEU A 242 -3.48 0.37 17.72
N MET A 243 -2.52 1.16 18.21
CA MET A 243 -2.14 1.14 19.62
C MET A 243 -3.30 1.55 20.53
N GLY A 244 -4.07 2.57 20.15
CA GLY A 244 -5.27 2.98 20.87
C GLY A 244 -6.33 1.89 20.97
N LEU A 245 -6.60 1.19 19.86
CA LEU A 245 -7.54 0.07 19.81
C LEU A 245 -7.07 -1.10 20.68
N VAL A 246 -5.78 -1.44 20.63
CA VAL A 246 -5.20 -2.49 21.47
C VAL A 246 -5.32 -2.13 22.96
N MET A 247 -4.95 -0.91 23.35
CA MET A 247 -5.06 -0.47 24.74
C MET A 247 -6.53 -0.41 25.21
N SER A 248 -7.44 0.06 24.37
CA SER A 248 -8.87 0.08 24.66
C SER A 248 -9.42 -1.33 24.88
N LEU A 249 -9.03 -2.28 24.03
CA LEU A 249 -9.41 -3.69 24.18
C LEU A 249 -8.91 -4.28 25.51
N VAL A 250 -7.65 -4.00 25.89
CA VAL A 250 -7.08 -4.47 27.17
C VAL A 250 -7.86 -3.92 28.36
N LEU A 251 -8.16 -2.62 28.37
CA LEU A 251 -8.93 -2.00 29.46
C LEU A 251 -10.37 -2.55 29.54
N LEU A 252 -11.00 -2.80 28.39
CA LEU A 252 -12.31 -3.44 28.33
C LEU A 252 -12.29 -4.85 28.91
N LEU A 253 -11.25 -5.64 28.64
CA LEU A 253 -11.10 -6.98 29.22
C LEU A 253 -10.90 -6.92 30.74
N VAL A 254 -10.09 -6.00 31.24
CA VAL A 254 -9.90 -5.79 32.69
C VAL A 254 -11.22 -5.38 33.36
N LEU A 255 -11.96 -4.45 32.76
CA LEU A 255 -13.26 -4.01 33.25
C LEU A 255 -14.27 -5.17 33.25
N ALA A 256 -14.35 -5.94 32.17
CA ALA A 256 -15.22 -7.10 32.07
C ALA A 256 -14.89 -8.14 33.15
N TYR A 257 -13.61 -8.38 33.42
CA TYR A 257 -13.18 -9.28 34.49
C TYR A 257 -13.58 -8.75 35.88
N ALA A 258 -13.35 -7.47 36.16
CA ALA A 258 -13.75 -6.86 37.43
C ALA A 258 -15.27 -6.94 37.65
N LEU A 259 -16.05 -6.65 36.61
CA LEU A 259 -17.52 -6.78 36.65
C LEU A 259 -17.95 -8.24 36.84
N HIS A 260 -17.31 -9.18 36.14
CA HIS A 260 -17.57 -10.61 36.33
C HIS A 260 -17.32 -11.03 37.77
N MET A 261 -16.20 -10.60 38.37
CA MET A 261 -15.90 -10.87 39.78
C MET A 261 -16.90 -10.23 40.73
N LEU A 262 -17.35 -9.00 40.46
CA LEU A 262 -18.36 -8.33 41.27
C LEU A 262 -19.71 -9.05 41.24
N ILE A 263 -20.15 -9.50 40.04
CA ILE A 263 -21.37 -10.27 39.87
C ILE A 263 -21.26 -11.61 40.60
N HIS A 264 -20.11 -12.29 40.49
CA HIS A 264 -19.86 -13.56 41.18
C HIS A 264 -19.92 -13.41 42.72
N LEU A 265 -19.26 -12.37 43.27
CA LEU A 265 -19.32 -12.07 44.71
C LEU A 265 -20.75 -11.77 45.16
N LYS A 266 -21.49 -10.95 44.41
CA LYS A 266 -22.90 -10.67 44.71
C LYS A 266 -23.78 -11.92 44.66
N SER A 267 -23.49 -12.86 43.76
CA SER A 267 -24.16 -14.15 43.69
C SER A 267 -23.88 -15.02 44.93
N LEU A 268 -22.63 -15.05 45.39
CA LEU A 268 -22.25 -15.76 46.61
C LEU A 268 -22.92 -15.17 47.84
N ASP A 269 -22.87 -13.84 48.00
CA ASP A 269 -23.47 -13.12 49.12
C ASP A 269 -24.98 -13.42 49.25
N ARG A 270 -25.72 -13.32 48.13
CA ARG A 270 -27.15 -13.67 48.10
C ARG A 270 -27.43 -15.14 48.46
N HIS A 271 -26.53 -16.05 48.09
CA HIS A 271 -26.63 -17.46 48.46
C HIS A 271 -26.41 -17.67 49.97
N TYR A 272 -25.49 -16.92 50.58
CA TYR A 272 -25.24 -16.97 52.02
C TYR A 272 -26.35 -16.31 52.83
N GLU A 273 -26.93 -15.18 52.39
CA GLU A 273 -28.11 -14.59 53.03
C GLU A 273 -29.30 -15.57 53.05
N CYS A 274 -29.52 -16.32 51.96
CA CYS A 274 -30.54 -17.36 51.93
C CYS A 274 -30.26 -18.52 52.90
N LYS A 275 -28.98 -18.85 53.15
CA LYS A 275 -28.58 -19.88 54.13
C LYS A 275 -28.59 -19.39 55.58
N ALA A 276 -28.42 -18.09 55.82
CA ALA A 276 -28.44 -17.48 57.15
C ALA A 276 -29.87 -17.21 57.68
N SER A 277 -30.91 -17.53 56.89
CA SER A 277 -32.31 -17.47 57.35
C SER A 277 -32.53 -18.44 58.52
N PRO A 278 -33.21 -18.02 59.61
CA PRO A 278 -33.16 -18.69 60.91
C PRO A 278 -34.06 -19.92 60.93
N ALA A 279 -33.57 -21.04 60.43
CA ALA A 279 -34.18 -22.35 60.67
C ALA A 279 -33.34 -23.25 61.61
N TYR A 280 -32.17 -22.78 62.07
CA TYR A 280 -31.21 -23.61 62.81
C TYR A 280 -30.49 -22.89 63.96
N PHE A 281 -31.21 -22.08 64.73
CA PHE A 281 -30.78 -21.79 66.11
C PHE A 281 -31.85 -22.32 67.06
N ALA A 282 -31.61 -23.53 67.57
CA ALA A 282 -32.42 -24.11 68.64
C ALA A 282 -32.26 -23.22 69.88
N GLN A 283 -33.38 -22.76 70.43
CA GLN A 283 -33.43 -22.05 71.71
C GLN A 283 -32.66 -22.83 72.79
N MET A 284 -31.63 -22.21 73.35
CA MET A 284 -30.98 -22.73 74.55
C MET A 284 -31.90 -22.40 75.73
N LYS A 285 -32.49 -23.46 76.28
CA LYS A 285 -33.44 -23.42 77.40
C LYS A 285 -32.66 -23.21 78.70
N ASP A 286 -32.94 -22.09 79.35
CA ASP A 286 -32.47 -21.74 80.69
C ASP A 286 -33.01 -22.74 81.73
N ASN A 287 -32.15 -23.28 82.59
CA ASN A 287 -32.55 -23.99 83.80
C ASN A 287 -31.47 -23.83 84.88
N ASP A 288 -31.98 -23.50 86.06
CA ASP A 288 -31.36 -23.09 87.31
C ASP A 288 -30.67 -24.21 88.12
N MET A 289 -29.90 -23.76 89.12
CA MET A 289 -29.48 -24.40 90.39
C MET A 289 -28.09 -25.05 90.51
N GLY A 290 -27.21 -24.32 91.23
CA GLY A 290 -26.42 -24.84 92.36
C GLY A 290 -25.07 -25.50 92.04
N ASP A 291 -23.97 -24.81 92.31
CA ASP A 291 -23.16 -25.02 93.52
C ASP A 291 -21.87 -24.19 93.43
N GLU A 292 -21.38 -23.77 94.59
CA GLU A 292 -20.30 -22.81 94.77
C GLU A 292 -18.93 -23.34 94.31
N LYS A 293 -18.13 -22.48 93.67
CA LYS A 293 -16.75 -22.09 94.06
C LYS A 293 -15.97 -21.44 92.92
N GLU A 294 -15.56 -20.19 93.13
CA GLU A 294 -14.30 -19.65 92.57
C GLU A 294 -13.11 -20.26 93.36
N PRO A 295 -11.86 -20.39 92.81
CA PRO A 295 -11.15 -19.22 92.25
C PRO A 295 -10.07 -19.48 91.16
N LEU A 296 -9.52 -18.35 90.67
CA LEU A 296 -8.17 -18.12 90.09
C LEU A 296 -7.95 -18.21 88.55
N ARG A 297 -8.06 -17.04 87.92
CA ARG A 297 -7.00 -16.33 87.15
C ARG A 297 -5.72 -17.13 86.83
N SER A 298 -5.43 -17.35 85.54
CA SER A 298 -4.19 -16.91 84.86
C SER A 298 -3.92 -17.63 83.52
N SER A 299 -3.94 -16.87 82.42
CA SER A 299 -3.05 -16.93 81.25
C SER A 299 -2.71 -18.29 80.62
N GLY A 300 -3.22 -18.53 79.42
CA GLY A 300 -2.65 -19.50 78.48
C GLY A 300 -3.19 -19.27 77.07
N SER A 301 -2.32 -18.78 76.19
CA SER A 301 -2.53 -18.50 74.76
C SER A 301 -3.27 -19.60 73.98
N GLU A 302 -4.39 -19.26 73.33
CA GLU A 302 -5.01 -20.13 72.33
C GLU A 302 -4.62 -19.68 70.92
N SER A 303 -3.82 -20.53 70.28
CA SER A 303 -3.52 -20.49 68.85
C SER A 303 -4.58 -21.34 68.15
N TYR A 304 -5.44 -20.74 67.33
CA TYR A 304 -6.38 -21.52 66.53
C TYR A 304 -5.76 -21.85 65.17
N GLU A 305 -5.49 -23.14 64.96
CA GLU A 305 -5.20 -23.72 63.66
C GLU A 305 -6.43 -23.61 62.74
N LEU A 306 -6.28 -22.97 61.58
CA LEU A 306 -7.26 -23.05 60.50
C LEU A 306 -7.19 -24.44 59.86
N ARG A 307 -8.13 -25.31 60.26
CA ARG A 307 -8.36 -26.62 59.65
C ARG A 307 -8.90 -26.46 58.24
N ASN A 308 -8.05 -26.83 57.29
CA ASN A 308 -8.26 -26.97 55.85
C ASN A 308 -9.66 -27.52 55.51
N GLN A 309 -10.52 -26.71 54.87
CA GLN A 309 -11.80 -27.18 54.31
C GLN A 309 -11.57 -27.73 52.90
N GLN A 310 -11.93 -29.00 52.79
CA GLN A 310 -11.77 -29.92 51.68
C GLN A 310 -12.50 -29.44 50.42
N PHE A 311 -11.78 -29.40 49.30
CA PHE A 311 -12.29 -29.19 47.95
C PHE A 311 -13.55 -30.03 47.68
N SER A 312 -14.69 -29.37 47.41
CA SER A 312 -15.88 -30.02 46.90
C SER A 312 -15.74 -30.27 45.40
N LYS A 313 -16.02 -31.52 45.03
CA LYS A 313 -16.02 -32.10 43.69
C LYS A 313 -16.83 -31.24 42.69
N ILE A 314 -16.19 -30.96 41.56
CA ILE A 314 -16.86 -30.62 40.30
C ILE A 314 -17.49 -31.91 39.77
N TYR A 315 -18.82 -31.93 39.61
CA TYR A 315 -19.50 -32.95 38.83
C TYR A 315 -19.42 -32.55 37.36
N ILE A 316 -19.04 -33.53 36.53
CA ILE A 316 -19.07 -33.50 35.05
C ILE A 316 -20.53 -33.48 34.58
#